data_AF-A0A9D9CYR8-F1
#
_entry.id   AF-A0A9D9CYR8-F1
#
_cell.length_a   1.000
_cell.length_b   1.000
_cell.length_c   1.000
_cell.angle_alpha   90.00
_cell.angle_beta   90.00
_cell.angle_gamma   90.00
#
_symmetry.space_group_name_H-M   'P 1'
#
loop_
_entity.id
_entity.type
_entity.pdbx_description
1 polymer ?
#
loop_
_entity_poly.entity_id
_entity_poly.type
_entity_poly.pdbx_seq_one_letter_code
_entity_poly.pdbx_strand_id
1 'polypeptide(L)'
;PAQTDKDQNVVYLYATKPAEQYSWIEAAKNPGYDVLLMDCELDSHFVGLLEAKTEHTRFARVDSDSVGNLIPKEEAVKPEMSEDDKKTLDELFKAVLPEGNDYLVDAQNLGENAAPVLITQSEFMRRYREMSALGGGMNFYGTMPEAYNILVNMQNPLIAKIWGDKKEAADTAAADFAKNSELLQQIVDLALLGNGMLKGKALSDFIARSEKLLK
;
A
#
# COMPACT_ATOMS: atom_id res chain seq x y z
N PRO A 1 20.65 -10.08 -13.95
CA PRO A 1 19.20 -10.40 -14.03
C PRO A 1 18.38 -9.14 -13.73
N ALA A 2 17.24 -8.91 -14.40
CA ALA A 2 16.44 -7.71 -14.17
C ALA A 2 15.90 -7.62 -12.73
N GLN A 3 15.64 -8.77 -12.09
CA GLN A 3 15.11 -8.90 -10.72
C GLN A 3 16.19 -9.16 -9.65
N THR A 4 17.33 -8.50 -9.75
CA THR A 4 18.35 -8.54 -8.68
C THR A 4 18.34 -7.22 -7.91
N ASP A 5 18.22 -7.25 -6.59
CA ASP A 5 18.25 -6.06 -5.75
C ASP A 5 19.68 -5.49 -5.58
N LYS A 6 19.79 -4.35 -4.90
CA LYS A 6 21.07 -3.69 -4.58
C LYS A 6 22.03 -4.57 -3.77
N ASP A 7 21.50 -5.52 -3.00
CA ASP A 7 22.23 -6.43 -2.12
C ASP A 7 22.59 -7.76 -2.84
N GLN A 8 22.42 -7.81 -4.17
CA GLN A 8 22.66 -8.96 -5.05
C GLN A 8 21.74 -10.16 -4.82
N ASN A 9 20.60 -10.00 -4.15
CA ASN A 9 19.60 -11.06 -4.02
C ASN A 9 18.68 -11.08 -5.24
N VAL A 10 18.32 -12.29 -5.68
CA VAL A 10 17.28 -12.48 -6.70
C VAL A 10 15.91 -12.40 -6.03
N VAL A 11 15.10 -11.42 -6.45
CA VAL A 11 13.74 -11.21 -5.93
C VAL A 11 12.73 -11.87 -6.84
N TYR A 12 12.03 -12.89 -6.34
CA TYR A 12 10.91 -13.54 -7.01
C TYR A 12 9.62 -12.84 -6.62
N LEU A 13 9.05 -12.10 -7.56
CA LEU A 13 7.72 -11.51 -7.39
C LEU A 13 6.67 -12.58 -7.59
N TYR A 14 5.65 -12.61 -6.73
CA TYR A 14 4.57 -13.58 -6.85
C TYR A 14 3.20 -12.96 -6.55
N ALA A 15 2.16 -13.55 -7.12
CA ALA A 15 0.77 -13.19 -6.92
C ALA A 15 -0.01 -14.43 -6.49
N THR A 16 -0.89 -14.25 -5.50
CA THR A 16 -1.75 -15.31 -4.96
C THR A 16 -3.17 -15.22 -5.51
N LYS A 17 -3.59 -14.03 -5.95
CA LYS A 17 -4.95 -13.74 -6.41
C LYS A 17 -4.91 -12.87 -7.67
N PRO A 18 -4.82 -13.48 -8.87
CA PRO A 18 -4.62 -12.74 -10.12
C PRO A 18 -5.64 -11.64 -10.39
N ALA A 19 -6.91 -11.87 -10.05
CA ALA A 19 -7.98 -10.90 -10.28
C ALA A 19 -7.90 -9.70 -9.32
N GLU A 20 -7.66 -9.95 -8.02
CA GLU A 20 -7.54 -8.88 -7.01
C GLU A 20 -6.21 -8.11 -7.16
N GLN A 21 -5.15 -8.78 -7.60
CA GLN A 21 -3.80 -8.23 -7.72
C GLN A 21 -3.45 -7.78 -9.15
N TYR A 22 -4.43 -7.72 -10.05
CA TYR A 22 -4.18 -7.49 -11.48
C TYR A 22 -3.37 -6.21 -11.75
N SER A 23 -3.74 -5.09 -11.11
CA SER A 23 -3.03 -3.80 -11.23
C SER A 23 -1.57 -3.90 -10.78
N TRP A 24 -1.31 -4.63 -9.69
CA TRP A 24 0.03 -4.88 -9.16
C TRP A 24 0.87 -5.77 -10.09
N ILE A 25 0.25 -6.80 -10.68
CA ILE A 25 0.90 -7.68 -11.65
C ILE A 25 1.31 -6.88 -12.90
N GLU A 26 0.42 -6.06 -13.45
CA GLU A 26 0.73 -5.23 -14.61
C GLU A 26 1.81 -4.18 -14.29
N ALA A 27 1.75 -3.57 -13.11
CA ALA A 27 2.78 -2.63 -12.65
C ALA A 27 4.17 -3.28 -12.56
N ALA A 28 4.25 -4.56 -12.17
CA ALA A 28 5.51 -5.31 -12.14
C ALA A 28 5.96 -5.77 -13.54
N LYS A 29 5.02 -6.13 -14.41
CA LYS A 29 5.33 -6.56 -15.79
C LYS A 29 5.78 -5.42 -16.71
N ASN A 30 5.28 -4.21 -16.49
CA ASN A 30 5.61 -3.03 -17.33
C ASN A 30 7.13 -2.74 -17.38
N PRO A 31 7.87 -2.77 -16.25
CA PRO A 31 9.34 -2.73 -16.24
C PRO A 31 10.05 -3.99 -16.78
N GLY A 32 9.30 -5.04 -17.13
CA GLY A 32 9.82 -6.33 -17.58
C GLY A 32 10.12 -7.33 -16.47
N TYR A 33 9.47 -7.23 -15.30
CA TYR A 33 9.61 -8.26 -14.25
C TYR A 33 8.62 -9.42 -14.46
N ASP A 34 9.10 -10.61 -14.18
CA ASP A 34 8.33 -11.83 -14.11
C ASP A 34 7.61 -11.93 -12.76
N VAL A 35 6.33 -12.33 -12.83
CA VAL A 35 5.48 -12.55 -11.65
C VAL A 35 5.02 -14.00 -11.67
N LEU A 36 5.35 -14.74 -10.60
CA LEU A 36 4.93 -16.11 -10.39
C LEU A 36 3.47 -16.16 -9.91
N LEU A 37 2.71 -17.12 -10.41
CA LEU A 37 1.40 -17.44 -9.85
C LEU A 37 1.59 -18.49 -8.74
N MET A 38 1.19 -18.12 -7.52
CA MET A 38 1.26 -18.95 -6.32
C MET A 38 -0.09 -18.88 -5.60
N ASP A 39 -1.11 -19.50 -6.18
CA ASP A 39 -2.51 -19.47 -5.72
C ASP A 39 -2.91 -20.69 -4.86
N CYS A 40 -1.95 -21.51 -4.44
CA CYS A 40 -2.18 -22.67 -3.59
C CYS A 40 -2.05 -22.33 -2.09
N GLU A 41 -2.81 -23.03 -1.24
CA GLU A 41 -2.77 -22.86 0.21
C GLU A 41 -1.39 -23.18 0.83
N LEU A 42 -0.60 -24.04 0.17
CA LEU A 42 0.73 -24.44 0.65
C LEU A 42 1.84 -23.48 0.20
N ASP A 43 1.55 -22.51 -0.65
CA ASP A 43 2.58 -21.69 -1.28
C ASP A 43 3.30 -20.79 -0.28
N SER A 44 2.61 -20.25 0.73
CA SER A 44 3.28 -19.39 1.73
C SER A 44 4.33 -20.15 2.56
N HIS A 45 4.06 -21.42 2.87
CA HIS A 45 5.01 -22.33 3.51
C HIS A 45 6.14 -22.72 2.56
N PHE A 46 5.80 -23.00 1.29
CA PHE A 46 6.78 -23.37 0.28
C PHE A 46 7.78 -22.24 0.01
N VAL A 47 7.30 -20.99 -0.10
CA VAL A 47 8.14 -19.79 -0.20
C VAL A 47 9.13 -19.70 0.97
N GLY A 48 8.65 -19.91 2.21
CA GLY A 48 9.53 -19.85 3.38
C GLY A 48 10.60 -20.95 3.39
N LEU A 49 10.25 -22.14 2.91
CA LEU A 49 11.20 -23.23 2.74
C LEU A 49 12.24 -22.92 1.66
N LEU A 50 11.82 -22.32 0.54
CA LEU A 50 12.73 -21.92 -0.53
C LEU A 50 13.73 -20.88 -0.02
N GLU A 51 13.26 -19.79 0.59
CA GLU A 51 14.13 -18.75 1.16
C GLU A 51 15.17 -19.31 2.15
N ALA A 52 14.80 -20.32 2.95
CA ALA A 52 15.72 -20.96 3.88
C ALA A 52 16.74 -21.89 3.22
N LYS A 53 16.43 -22.44 2.04
CA LYS A 53 17.27 -23.40 1.32
C LYS A 53 18.09 -22.78 0.20
N THR A 54 17.65 -21.66 -0.36
CA THR A 54 18.31 -20.96 -1.45
C THR A 54 18.92 -19.67 -0.96
N GLU A 55 20.25 -19.66 -0.87
CA GLU A 55 21.01 -18.45 -0.54
C GLU A 55 20.80 -17.37 -1.62
N HIS A 56 20.87 -16.10 -1.23
CA HIS A 56 20.69 -14.94 -2.11
C HIS A 56 19.35 -14.89 -2.87
N THR A 57 18.28 -15.41 -2.26
CA THR A 57 16.93 -15.33 -2.83
C THR A 57 15.96 -14.71 -1.83
N ARG A 58 15.02 -13.95 -2.38
CA ARG A 58 13.93 -13.34 -1.61
C ARG A 58 12.64 -13.48 -2.41
N PHE A 59 11.54 -13.73 -1.73
CA PHE A 59 10.23 -13.75 -2.35
C PHE A 59 9.41 -12.57 -1.83
N ALA A 60 8.69 -11.92 -2.73
CA ALA A 60 7.87 -10.78 -2.37
C ALA A 60 6.55 -10.82 -3.14
N ARG A 61 5.44 -10.60 -2.42
CA ARG A 61 4.13 -10.51 -3.06
C ARG A 61 3.98 -9.17 -3.76
N VAL A 62 3.36 -9.16 -4.93
CA VAL A 62 3.27 -7.96 -5.79
C VAL A 62 2.51 -6.77 -5.16
N ASP A 63 1.65 -7.03 -4.17
CA ASP A 63 0.86 -6.01 -3.46
C ASP A 63 1.43 -5.65 -2.07
N SER A 64 2.63 -6.15 -1.76
CA SER A 64 3.23 -5.96 -0.43
C SER A 64 3.93 -4.62 -0.26
N ASP A 65 4.38 -4.03 -1.36
CA ASP A 65 5.01 -2.72 -1.44
C ASP A 65 4.92 -2.20 -2.89
N SER A 66 5.37 -0.97 -3.13
CA SER A 66 5.56 -0.45 -4.48
C SER A 66 6.62 -1.28 -5.24
N VAL A 67 6.44 -1.43 -6.56
CA VAL A 67 7.34 -2.24 -7.41
C VAL A 67 8.81 -1.84 -7.27
N GLY A 68 9.09 -0.53 -7.12
CA GLY A 68 10.45 -0.03 -6.89
C GLY A 68 11.05 -0.44 -5.55
N ASN A 69 10.23 -0.56 -4.50
CA ASN A 69 10.67 -1.02 -3.18
C ASN A 69 10.76 -2.54 -3.08
N LEU A 70 9.97 -3.28 -3.87
CA LEU A 70 10.06 -4.74 -3.94
C LEU A 70 11.41 -5.20 -4.48
N ILE A 71 11.96 -4.46 -5.46
CA ILE A 71 13.27 -4.73 -6.04
C ILE A 71 14.12 -3.45 -5.96
N PRO A 72 14.63 -3.09 -4.77
CA PRO A 72 15.33 -1.84 -4.57
C PRO A 72 16.63 -1.86 -5.38
N LYS A 73 16.71 -1.05 -6.42
CA LYS A 73 17.92 -0.82 -7.23
C LYS A 73 18.82 0.24 -6.61
N GLU A 74 18.20 1.20 -5.94
CA GLU A 74 18.83 2.33 -5.27
C GLU A 74 18.23 2.47 -3.87
N GLU A 75 18.85 3.28 -3.01
CA GLU A 75 18.27 3.57 -1.70
C GLU A 75 17.00 4.38 -1.84
N ALA A 76 15.95 3.98 -1.12
CA ALA A 76 14.67 4.69 -1.13
C ALA A 76 14.88 6.12 -0.60
N VAL A 77 14.70 7.11 -1.47
CA VAL A 77 14.76 8.52 -1.09
C VAL A 77 13.47 8.88 -0.38
N LYS A 78 13.45 8.78 0.95
CA LYS A 78 12.30 9.24 1.73
C LYS A 78 12.18 10.77 1.67
N PRO A 79 10.96 11.32 1.65
CA PRO A 79 10.77 12.77 1.77
C PRO A 79 11.28 13.24 3.13
N GLU A 80 12.07 14.31 3.13
CA GLU A 80 12.46 14.98 4.36
C GLU A 80 11.23 15.68 4.95
N MET A 81 10.73 15.17 6.07
CA MET A 81 9.57 15.70 6.78
C MET A 81 9.85 15.73 8.28
N SER A 82 9.36 16.78 8.95
CA SER A 82 9.42 16.87 10.41
C SER A 82 8.52 15.82 11.07
N GLU A 83 8.79 15.47 12.32
CA GLU A 83 7.95 14.51 13.07
C GLU A 83 6.50 15.03 13.24
N ASP A 84 6.31 16.35 13.32
CA ASP A 84 4.99 16.97 13.42
C ASP A 84 4.23 16.92 12.08
N ASP A 85 4.94 17.10 10.95
CA ASP A 85 4.36 16.93 9.62
C ASP A 85 3.92 15.47 9.39
N LYS A 86 4.72 14.49 9.84
CA LYS A 86 4.36 13.07 9.74
C LYS A 86 3.09 12.74 10.53
N LYS A 87 2.96 13.27 11.75
CA LYS A 87 1.73 13.12 12.56
C LYS A 87 0.53 13.77 11.89
N THR A 88 0.71 14.98 11.36
CA THR A 88 -0.35 15.70 10.64
C THR A 88 -0.81 14.90 9.42
N LEU A 89 0.12 14.30 8.68
CA LEU A 89 -0.17 13.43 7.53
C LEU A 89 -0.94 12.17 7.96
N ASP A 90 -0.51 11.52 9.04
CA ASP A 90 -1.17 10.33 9.60
C ASP A 90 -2.62 10.65 9.99
N GLU A 91 -2.85 11.74 10.73
CA GLU A 91 -4.19 12.21 11.11
C GLU A 91 -5.06 12.57 9.90
N LEU A 92 -4.47 13.23 8.90
CA LEU A 92 -5.14 13.65 7.66
C LEU A 92 -5.71 12.44 6.91
N PHE A 93 -4.90 11.40 6.70
CA PHE A 93 -5.32 10.21 5.96
C PHE A 93 -6.22 9.29 6.80
N LYS A 94 -5.92 9.09 8.09
CA LYS A 94 -6.78 8.27 8.96
C LYS A 94 -8.19 8.81 9.10
N ALA A 95 -8.38 10.13 8.98
CA ALA A 95 -9.71 10.74 9.06
C ALA A 95 -10.66 10.39 7.89
N VAL A 96 -10.12 9.92 6.76
CA VAL A 96 -10.90 9.57 5.55
C VAL A 96 -10.88 8.07 5.24
N LEU A 97 -10.06 7.29 5.94
CA LEU A 97 -9.99 5.84 5.79
C LEU A 97 -11.13 5.14 6.54
N PRO A 98 -11.62 3.98 6.05
CA PRO A 98 -12.74 3.29 6.68
C PRO A 98 -12.32 2.64 8.00
N GLU A 99 -13.15 2.79 9.03
CA GLU A 99 -12.94 2.21 10.35
C GLU A 99 -12.87 0.66 10.31
N GLY A 100 -12.13 0.07 11.25
CA GLY A 100 -12.08 -1.38 11.46
C GLY A 100 -10.79 -2.07 10.99
N ASN A 101 -9.92 -1.37 10.26
CA ASN A 101 -8.57 -1.84 9.92
C ASN A 101 -7.51 -0.96 10.61
N ASP A 102 -6.31 -1.50 10.74
CA ASP A 102 -5.15 -0.73 11.18
C ASP A 102 -4.43 -0.14 9.97
N TYR A 103 -4.15 1.16 9.99
CA TYR A 103 -3.51 1.86 8.89
C TYR A 103 -2.22 2.54 9.35
N LEU A 104 -1.13 2.23 8.67
CA LEU A 104 0.17 2.86 8.86
C LEU A 104 0.45 3.78 7.68
N VAL A 105 0.45 5.09 7.91
CA VAL A 105 0.72 6.07 6.85
C VAL A 105 2.22 6.32 6.77
N ASP A 106 2.82 6.07 5.60
CA ASP A 106 4.24 6.38 5.32
C ASP A 106 4.33 7.31 4.12
N ALA A 107 5.13 8.37 4.26
CA ALA A 107 5.38 9.31 3.19
C ALA A 107 6.55 8.78 2.33
N GLN A 108 6.34 8.67 1.02
CA GLN A 108 7.34 8.18 0.09
C GLN A 108 7.44 9.05 -1.17
N ASN A 109 8.58 8.98 -1.84
CA ASN A 109 8.82 9.60 -3.13
C ASN A 109 8.79 8.50 -4.19
N LEU A 110 7.66 8.36 -4.88
CA LEU A 110 7.45 7.29 -5.88
C LEU A 110 7.53 7.82 -7.33
N GLY A 111 7.88 9.09 -7.51
CA GLY A 111 7.89 9.79 -8.79
C GLY A 111 6.57 10.50 -9.09
N GLU A 112 6.62 11.55 -9.91
CA GLU A 112 5.47 12.42 -10.21
C GLU A 112 4.30 11.70 -10.93
N ASN A 113 4.64 10.69 -11.74
CA ASN A 113 3.67 9.92 -12.54
C ASN A 113 3.12 8.70 -11.81
N ALA A 114 3.67 8.33 -10.66
CA ALA A 114 3.16 7.23 -9.86
C ALA A 114 1.85 7.63 -9.17
N ALA A 115 1.08 6.62 -8.75
CA ALA A 115 -0.18 6.84 -8.05
C ALA A 115 0.01 7.77 -6.82
N PRO A 116 -0.95 8.65 -6.52
CA PRO A 116 -0.88 9.55 -5.38
C PRO A 116 -0.89 8.81 -4.04
N VAL A 117 -1.64 7.72 -3.95
CA VAL A 117 -1.74 6.87 -2.76
C VAL A 117 -1.71 5.41 -3.20
N LEU A 118 -0.91 4.60 -2.51
CA LEU A 118 -0.90 3.15 -2.63
C LEU A 118 -1.29 2.52 -1.31
N ILE A 119 -2.15 1.51 -1.35
CA ILE A 119 -2.49 0.69 -0.19
C ILE A 119 -1.79 -0.65 -0.38
N THR A 120 -0.87 -0.98 0.53
CA THR A 120 -0.12 -2.24 0.47
C THR A 120 -0.36 -3.04 1.74
N GLN A 121 -0.16 -4.36 1.66
CA GLN A 121 -0.26 -5.26 2.80
C GLN A 121 1.13 -5.77 3.17
N SER A 122 1.60 -5.47 4.38
CA SER A 122 2.92 -5.94 4.82
C SER A 122 2.98 -7.47 4.77
N GLU A 123 3.88 -7.98 3.92
CA GLU A 123 4.09 -9.41 3.73
C GLU A 123 4.57 -10.07 5.02
N PHE A 124 5.39 -9.37 5.80
CA PHE A 124 5.82 -9.83 7.12
C PHE A 124 4.62 -10.03 8.06
N MET A 125 3.74 -9.03 8.17
CA MET A 125 2.56 -9.12 9.04
C MET A 125 1.57 -10.18 8.57
N ARG A 126 1.41 -10.34 7.26
CA ARG A 126 0.61 -11.42 6.68
C ARG A 126 1.18 -12.80 7.05
N ARG A 127 2.45 -13.06 6.77
CA ARG A 127 3.11 -14.35 7.06
C ARG A 127 3.16 -14.64 8.56
N TYR A 128 3.36 -13.61 9.38
CA TYR A 128 3.30 -13.72 10.83
C TYR A 128 1.92 -14.14 11.33
N ARG A 129 0.85 -13.56 10.76
CA ARG A 129 -0.54 -13.97 11.06
C ARG A 129 -0.83 -15.40 10.62
N GLU A 130 -0.40 -15.80 9.41
CA GLU A 130 -0.55 -17.18 8.93
C GLU A 130 0.18 -18.19 9.84
N MET A 131 1.40 -17.87 10.27
CA MET A 131 2.16 -18.71 11.21
C MET A 131 1.49 -18.77 12.59
N SER A 132 0.95 -17.66 13.07
CA SER A 132 0.26 -17.59 14.37
C SER A 132 -1.10 -18.31 14.37
N ALA A 133 -1.80 -18.35 13.23
CA ALA A 133 -3.06 -19.08 13.10
C ALA A 133 -2.87 -20.61 13.15
N LEU A 134 -1.70 -21.10 12.73
CA LEU A 134 -1.36 -22.53 12.70
C LEU A 134 -0.57 -23.00 13.93
N GLY A 135 0.21 -22.10 14.56
CA GLY A 135 0.94 -22.39 15.78
C GLY A 135 -0.01 -22.45 16.98
N GLY A 136 -0.23 -23.64 17.54
CA GLY A 136 -1.22 -23.93 18.60
C GLY A 136 -1.10 -23.22 19.96
N GLY A 137 -0.42 -22.06 20.04
CA GLY A 137 -0.58 -21.09 21.12
C GLY A 137 -1.89 -20.30 21.01
N MET A 138 -2.18 -19.41 21.97
CA MET A 138 -3.38 -18.57 21.91
C MET A 138 -3.42 -17.80 20.58
N ASN A 139 -4.46 -18.06 19.78
CA ASN A 139 -4.73 -17.52 18.46
C ASN A 139 -5.12 -16.02 18.49
N PHE A 140 -4.39 -15.21 19.26
CA PHE A 140 -4.66 -13.78 19.48
C PHE A 140 -4.41 -12.96 18.22
N TYR A 141 -3.43 -13.36 17.41
CA TYR A 141 -3.03 -12.65 16.19
C TYR A 141 -3.82 -13.05 14.94
N GLY A 142 -4.45 -14.23 14.91
CA GLY A 142 -5.36 -14.62 13.83
C GLY A 142 -6.68 -13.84 13.84
N THR A 143 -7.06 -13.29 15.00
CA THR A 143 -8.26 -12.45 15.19
C THR A 143 -7.99 -10.95 15.10
N MET A 144 -6.73 -10.53 14.90
CA MET A 144 -6.42 -9.11 14.76
C MET A 144 -6.90 -8.54 13.41
N PRO A 145 -7.35 -7.28 13.39
CA PRO A 145 -7.68 -6.57 12.16
C PRO A 145 -6.54 -6.63 11.14
N GLU A 146 -6.90 -6.51 9.87
CA GLU A 146 -5.90 -6.37 8.82
C GLU A 146 -5.16 -5.04 8.98
N ALA A 147 -3.83 -5.12 8.88
CA ALA A 147 -2.95 -3.97 8.89
C ALA A 147 -2.54 -3.63 7.45
N TYR A 148 -2.76 -2.38 7.06
CA TYR A 148 -2.48 -1.84 5.75
C TYR A 148 -1.47 -0.70 5.85
N ASN A 149 -0.53 -0.67 4.93
CA ASN A 149 0.37 0.46 4.76
C ASN A 149 -0.22 1.39 3.70
N ILE A 150 -0.35 2.66 4.06
CA ILE A 150 -0.81 3.73 3.16
C ILE A 150 0.44 4.51 2.75
N LEU A 151 0.93 4.24 1.55
CA LEU A 151 2.07 4.94 1.00
C LEU A 151 1.58 6.19 0.28
N VAL A 152 1.93 7.35 0.83
CA VAL A 152 1.55 8.65 0.29
C VAL A 152 2.69 9.18 -0.58
N ASN A 153 2.44 9.35 -1.87
CA ASN A 153 3.44 9.83 -2.82
C ASN A 153 3.54 11.36 -2.78
N MET A 154 4.53 11.88 -2.05
CA MET A 154 4.73 13.32 -1.87
C MET A 154 5.18 14.05 -3.15
N GLN A 155 5.67 13.32 -4.15
CA GLN A 155 6.03 13.88 -5.47
C GLN A 155 4.85 13.98 -6.42
N ASN A 156 3.72 13.34 -6.12
CA ASN A 156 2.55 13.43 -6.99
C ASN A 156 1.92 14.85 -6.90
N PRO A 157 1.63 15.52 -8.03
CA PRO A 157 1.06 16.87 -8.03
C PRO A 157 -0.25 17.01 -7.24
N LEU A 158 -1.07 15.96 -7.19
CA LEU A 158 -2.34 15.98 -6.46
C LEU A 158 -2.12 15.99 -4.94
N ILE A 159 -1.15 15.20 -4.46
CA ILE A 159 -0.77 15.19 -3.04
C ILE A 159 -0.10 16.50 -2.65
N ALA A 160 0.80 17.01 -3.50
CA ALA A 160 1.43 18.31 -3.27
C ALA A 160 0.39 19.43 -3.14
N LYS A 161 -0.67 19.41 -3.95
CA LYS A 161 -1.80 20.34 -3.85
C LYS A 161 -2.54 20.19 -2.51
N ILE A 162 -2.96 18.99 -2.14
CA ILE A 162 -3.66 18.74 -0.86
C ILE A 162 -2.81 19.19 0.33
N TRP A 163 -1.52 18.90 0.28
CA TRP A 163 -0.57 19.28 1.32
C TRP A 163 -0.40 20.79 1.42
N GLY A 164 -0.32 21.49 0.28
CA GLY A 164 -0.32 22.95 0.19
C GLY A 164 -1.59 23.56 0.79
N ASP A 165 -2.75 23.10 0.34
CA ASP A 165 -4.07 23.55 0.82
C ASP A 165 -4.20 23.35 2.35
N LYS A 166 -3.70 22.22 2.88
CA LYS A 166 -3.69 21.95 4.33
C LYS A 166 -2.77 22.89 5.11
N LYS A 167 -1.63 23.30 4.52
CA LYS A 167 -0.69 24.25 5.12
C LYS A 167 -1.25 25.67 5.13
N GLU A 168 -1.98 26.07 4.10
CA GLU A 168 -2.70 27.34 4.08
C GLU A 168 -3.82 27.37 5.12
N ALA A 169 -4.53 26.25 5.30
CA ALA A 169 -5.51 26.05 6.36
C ALA A 169 -4.86 25.59 7.69
N ALA A 170 -3.79 26.28 8.12
CA ALA A 170 -3.02 25.93 9.32
C ALA A 170 -3.88 25.82 10.60
N ASP A 171 -4.86 26.71 10.74
CA ASP A 171 -5.77 26.76 11.91
C ASP A 171 -6.84 25.66 11.90
N THR A 172 -7.01 24.95 10.77
CA THR A 172 -7.98 23.85 10.67
C THR A 172 -7.31 22.53 11.06
N ALA A 173 -7.93 21.81 11.99
CA ALA A 173 -7.49 20.48 12.39
C ALA A 173 -7.37 19.55 11.18
N ALA A 174 -6.36 18.68 11.16
CA ALA A 174 -6.09 17.78 10.02
C ALA A 174 -7.32 16.95 9.65
N ALA A 175 -8.00 16.39 10.65
CA ALA A 175 -9.20 15.59 10.44
C ALA A 175 -10.37 16.38 9.83
N ASP A 176 -10.55 17.66 10.22
CA ASP A 176 -11.63 18.50 9.70
C ASP A 176 -11.33 18.95 8.27
N PHE A 177 -10.09 19.30 7.97
CA PHE A 177 -9.66 19.58 6.60
C PHE A 177 -9.87 18.35 5.72
N ALA A 178 -9.48 17.16 6.19
CA ALA A 178 -9.62 15.91 5.44
C ALA A 178 -11.08 15.63 5.05
N LYS A 179 -12.01 15.81 6.00
CA LYS A 179 -13.46 15.60 5.78
C LYS A 179 -14.08 16.59 4.81
N ASN A 180 -13.49 17.77 4.65
CA ASN A 180 -14.00 18.80 3.73
C ASN A 180 -13.27 18.83 2.39
N SER A 181 -12.15 18.11 2.26
CA SER A 181 -11.38 18.02 1.01
C SER A 181 -11.99 16.97 0.06
N GLU A 182 -12.79 17.43 -0.90
CA GLU A 182 -13.33 16.56 -1.96
C GLU A 182 -12.21 15.83 -2.73
N LEU A 183 -11.07 16.50 -2.96
CA LEU A 183 -9.93 15.92 -3.66
C LEU A 183 -9.27 14.78 -2.87
N LEU A 184 -9.05 14.97 -1.56
CA LEU A 184 -8.48 13.92 -0.71
C LEU A 184 -9.40 12.70 -0.65
N GLN A 185 -10.71 12.92 -0.46
CA GLN A 185 -11.69 11.83 -0.46
C GLN A 185 -11.64 11.04 -1.77
N GLN A 186 -11.65 11.73 -2.91
CA GLN A 186 -11.61 11.09 -4.22
C GLN A 186 -10.34 10.25 -4.41
N ILE A 187 -9.17 10.74 -3.97
CA ILE A 187 -7.90 10.01 -4.09
C ILE A 187 -7.89 8.76 -3.21
N VAL A 188 -8.35 8.88 -1.96
CA VAL A 188 -8.41 7.74 -1.03
C VAL A 188 -9.42 6.70 -1.50
N ASP A 189 -10.58 7.13 -1.98
CA ASP A 189 -11.57 6.22 -2.55
C ASP A 189 -11.05 5.49 -3.79
N LEU A 190 -10.31 6.16 -4.67
CA LEU A 190 -9.68 5.51 -5.82
C LEU A 190 -8.67 4.44 -5.38
N ALA A 191 -7.88 4.73 -4.35
CA ALA A 191 -6.93 3.77 -3.79
C ALA A 191 -7.66 2.57 -3.14
N LEU A 192 -8.75 2.81 -2.41
CA LEU A 192 -9.59 1.76 -1.82
C LEU A 192 -10.30 0.92 -2.89
N LEU A 193 -10.80 1.56 -3.96
CA LEU A 193 -11.46 0.90 -5.08
C LEU A 193 -10.49 -0.02 -5.82
N GLY A 194 -9.27 0.47 -6.09
CA GLY A 194 -8.22 -0.30 -6.74
C GLY A 194 -7.78 -1.54 -5.94
N ASN A 195 -8.05 -1.57 -4.63
CA ASN A 195 -7.79 -2.71 -3.74
C ASN A 195 -9.07 -3.48 -3.35
N GLY A 196 -10.22 -3.19 -3.97
CA GLY A 196 -11.49 -3.88 -3.68
C GLY A 196 -12.04 -3.64 -2.27
N MET A 197 -11.54 -2.61 -1.57
CA MET A 197 -11.91 -2.27 -0.19
C MET A 197 -13.10 -1.31 -0.11
N LEU A 198 -13.39 -0.58 -1.19
CA LEU A 198 -14.49 0.39 -1.22
C LEU A 198 -15.85 -0.30 -1.40
N LYS A 199 -16.70 -0.26 -0.36
CA LYS A 199 -17.99 -0.99 -0.34
C LYS A 199 -19.12 -0.17 0.31
N GLY A 200 -20.37 -0.58 0.05
CA GLY A 200 -21.56 -0.05 0.72
C GLY A 200 -21.78 1.45 0.50
N LYS A 201 -22.00 2.19 1.60
CA LYS A 201 -22.24 3.64 1.55
C LYS A 201 -21.06 4.40 0.95
N ALA A 202 -19.82 4.04 1.30
CA ALA A 202 -18.63 4.72 0.79
C ALA A 202 -18.51 4.64 -0.74
N LEU A 203 -18.82 3.47 -1.32
CA LEU A 203 -18.87 3.30 -2.78
C LEU A 203 -19.96 4.15 -3.42
N SER A 204 -21.14 4.22 -2.79
CA SER A 204 -22.25 5.04 -3.31
C SER A 204 -21.91 6.54 -3.29
N ASP A 205 -21.30 7.01 -2.21
CA ASP A 205 -20.84 8.40 -2.08
C ASP A 205 -19.75 8.73 -3.11
N PHE A 206 -18.82 7.80 -3.35
CA PHE A 206 -17.78 7.95 -4.37
C PHE A 206 -18.36 8.06 -5.79
N ILE A 207 -19.34 7.22 -6.14
CA ILE A 207 -20.02 7.28 -7.44
C ILE A 207 -20.72 8.64 -7.60
N ALA A 208 -21.47 9.08 -6.58
CA ALA A 208 -22.16 10.37 -6.63
C ALA A 208 -21.20 11.56 -6.79
N ARG A 209 -20.06 11.56 -6.09
CA ARG A 209 -18.99 12.56 -6.28
C ARG A 209 -18.41 12.51 -7.68
N SER A 210 -18.11 11.32 -8.19
CA SER A 210 -17.52 11.13 -9.51
C SER A 210 -18.47 11.60 -10.62
N GLU A 211 -19.78 11.34 -10.50
CA GLU A 211 -20.79 11.85 -11.44
C GLU A 211 -20.89 13.37 -11.44
N LYS A 212 -20.74 14.01 -10.26
CA LYS A 212 -20.73 15.48 -10.14
C LYS A 212 -19.51 16.09 -10.83
N LEU A 213 -18.35 15.43 -10.78
CA LEU A 213 -17.11 15.88 -11.43
C LEU A 213 -17.14 15.75 -12.96
N LEU A 214 -17.97 14.85 -13.49
CA LEU A 214 -18.16 14.65 -14.93
C LEU A 214 -19.14 15.64 -15.57
N LYS A 215 -19.85 16.45 -14.77
CA LYS A 215 -20.81 17.47 -15.23
C LYS A 215 -20.19 18.86 -15.22
#